data_AF-A0A4Y9Q938-F1
#
_entry.id   AF-A0A4Y9Q938-F1
#
_cell.length_a   1.000
_cell.length_b   1.000
_cell.length_c   1.000
_cell.angle_alpha   90.00
_cell.angle_beta   90.00
_cell.angle_gamma   90.00
#
_symmetry.space_group_name_H-M   'P 1'
#
loop_
_entity.id
_entity.type
_entity.pdbx_description
1 polymer ?
#
loop_
_entity_poly.entity_id
_entity_poly.type
_entity_poly.pdbx_seq_one_letter_code
_entity_poly.pdbx_strand_id
1 'polypeptide(L)'
;MPRLGPRGRVILTPLDPTVTLNRLQSGVGALTVEAVCSPAVGDLAIGALYELTDGASSIVQRTTGLVAGPPRSRSPILTASREEFEQIHVDLRQTRTLQRLLVYAFSASGRPLQWGGTLVTRTFGGARVELPLDFGGHHGPVALMSLYNIDGEFVLRAEGEQVAGAARDVSRSFGYDRITWADHWMPVV
;
A
#
# COMPACT_ATOMS: atom_id res chain seq x y z
N MET A 1 -6.90 1.38 -19.96
CA MET A 1 -6.03 0.72 -18.96
C MET A 1 -5.98 -0.77 -19.23
N PRO A 2 -4.81 -1.41 -19.17
CA PRO A 2 -4.69 -2.86 -19.33
C PRO A 2 -5.41 -3.58 -18.18
N ARG A 3 -6.06 -4.70 -18.51
CA ARG A 3 -6.76 -5.57 -17.54
C ARG A 3 -5.93 -6.82 -17.28
N LEU A 4 -5.78 -7.20 -16.02
CA LEU A 4 -5.01 -8.40 -15.67
C LEU A 4 -5.86 -9.66 -15.80
N GLY A 5 -5.41 -10.61 -16.61
CA GLY A 5 -6.05 -11.92 -16.70
C GLY A 5 -5.96 -12.72 -15.39
N PRO A 6 -6.79 -13.76 -15.20
CA PRO A 6 -6.62 -14.71 -14.10
C PRO A 6 -5.21 -15.32 -14.13
N ARG A 7 -4.53 -15.38 -12.97
CA ARG A 7 -3.11 -15.79 -12.86
C ARG A 7 -2.14 -14.99 -13.75
N GLY A 8 -2.57 -13.85 -14.29
CA GLY A 8 -1.73 -12.98 -15.10
C GLY A 8 -0.62 -12.35 -14.26
N ARG A 9 0.49 -12.03 -14.92
CA ARG A 9 1.61 -11.28 -14.34
C ARG A 9 1.80 -9.99 -15.13
N VAL A 10 1.97 -8.88 -14.42
CA VAL A 10 2.32 -7.59 -15.02
C VAL A 10 3.35 -6.87 -14.14
N ILE A 11 4.25 -6.13 -14.79
CA ILE A 11 5.18 -5.22 -14.14
C ILE A 11 4.72 -3.80 -14.47
N LEU A 12 4.44 -3.00 -13.45
CA LEU A 12 4.13 -1.59 -13.62
C LEU A 12 5.42 -0.83 -13.93
N THR A 13 5.37 0.03 -14.93
CA THR A 13 6.50 0.86 -15.36
C THR A 13 6.05 2.31 -15.48
N PRO A 14 6.97 3.28 -15.62
CA PRO A 14 6.58 4.66 -15.89
C PRO A 14 5.73 4.84 -17.16
N LEU A 15 5.90 3.95 -18.16
CA LEU A 15 5.12 3.98 -19.41
C LEU A 15 3.77 3.29 -19.26
N ASP A 16 3.70 2.23 -18.45
CA ASP A 16 2.50 1.46 -18.15
C ASP A 16 2.26 1.44 -16.62
N PRO A 17 1.88 2.57 -16.01
CA PRO A 17 1.87 2.69 -14.56
C PRO A 17 0.61 2.12 -13.94
N THR A 18 -0.37 1.64 -14.73
CA THR A 18 -1.67 1.25 -14.18
C THR A 18 -2.16 -0.07 -14.74
N VAL A 19 -2.76 -0.87 -13.87
CA VAL A 19 -3.48 -2.10 -14.23
C VAL A 19 -4.82 -2.17 -13.50
N THR A 20 -5.84 -2.68 -14.18
CA THR A 20 -7.15 -2.97 -13.60
C THR A 20 -7.27 -4.45 -13.28
N LEU A 21 -7.59 -4.76 -12.02
CA LEU A 21 -8.09 -6.06 -11.60
C LEU A 21 -9.59 -6.14 -11.89
N ASN A 22 -10.04 -7.29 -12.40
CA ASN A 22 -11.47 -7.49 -12.63
C ASN A 22 -12.23 -7.68 -11.30
N ARG A 23 -13.56 -7.59 -11.34
CA ARG A 23 -14.41 -7.75 -10.14
C ARG A 23 -14.17 -9.03 -9.35
N LEU A 24 -13.83 -10.15 -10.01
CA LEU A 24 -13.54 -11.40 -9.32
C LEU A 24 -12.24 -11.30 -8.51
N GLN A 25 -11.19 -10.76 -9.13
CA GLN A 25 -9.90 -10.50 -8.48
C GLN A 25 -10.00 -9.46 -7.35
N SER A 26 -10.94 -8.51 -7.45
CA SER A 26 -11.15 -7.43 -6.47
C SER A 26 -12.14 -7.78 -5.36
N GLY A 27 -12.87 -8.90 -5.48
CA GLY A 27 -13.96 -9.25 -4.55
C GLY A 27 -13.82 -10.61 -3.87
N VAL A 28 -12.80 -11.41 -4.18
CA VAL A 28 -12.65 -12.77 -3.64
C VAL A 28 -11.36 -12.93 -2.86
N GLY A 29 -11.49 -13.37 -1.61
CA GLY A 29 -10.36 -13.73 -0.75
C GLY A 29 -9.65 -12.50 -0.20
N ALA A 30 -8.33 -12.43 -0.44
CA ALA A 30 -7.49 -11.34 0.01
C ALA A 30 -6.62 -10.81 -1.15
N LEU A 31 -6.22 -9.54 -1.02
CA LEU A 31 -5.15 -8.93 -1.79
C LEU A 31 -3.97 -8.71 -0.85
N THR A 32 -2.82 -9.29 -1.16
CA THR A 32 -1.60 -9.13 -0.36
C THR A 32 -0.63 -8.25 -1.12
N VAL A 33 -0.13 -7.20 -0.48
CA VAL A 33 0.93 -6.34 -0.97
C VAL A 33 2.16 -6.57 -0.11
N GLU A 34 3.26 -6.98 -0.72
CA GLU A 34 4.48 -7.40 -0.03
C GLU A 34 5.70 -6.69 -0.60
N ALA A 35 6.58 -6.16 0.26
CA ALA A 35 7.84 -5.57 -0.17
C ALA A 35 8.97 -6.61 -0.15
N VAL A 36 9.19 -7.29 -1.28
CA VAL A 36 10.22 -8.33 -1.42
C VAL A 36 11.55 -7.65 -1.70
N CYS A 37 12.42 -7.62 -0.69
CA CYS A 37 13.73 -6.96 -0.77
C CYS A 37 14.82 -7.76 -0.04
N SER A 38 16.07 -7.66 -0.50
CA SER A 38 17.18 -8.30 0.21
C SER A 38 17.49 -7.58 1.53
N PRO A 39 18.13 -8.24 2.51
CA PRO A 39 18.57 -7.59 3.75
C PRO A 39 19.52 -6.40 3.53
N ALA A 40 20.17 -6.30 2.36
CA ALA A 40 21.07 -5.20 2.03
C ALA A 40 20.35 -3.85 1.86
N VAL A 41 19.03 -3.86 1.62
CA VAL A 41 18.22 -2.62 1.52
C VAL A 41 18.18 -1.88 2.85
N GLY A 42 18.29 -2.61 3.97
CA GLY A 42 18.21 -2.07 5.33
C GLY A 42 16.90 -2.45 6.01
N ASP A 43 16.33 -1.52 6.75
CA ASP A 43 15.14 -1.70 7.58
C ASP A 43 13.87 -1.14 6.91
N LEU A 44 13.72 -1.44 5.62
CA LEU A 44 12.56 -1.06 4.84
C LEU A 44 11.29 -1.54 5.54
N ALA A 45 10.39 -0.60 5.80
CA ALA A 45 9.04 -0.83 6.29
C ALA A 45 8.03 -0.30 5.27
N ILE A 46 6.84 -0.90 5.25
CA ILE A 46 5.71 -0.35 4.49
C ILE A 46 4.57 0.04 5.42
N GLY A 47 3.85 1.08 5.03
CA GLY A 47 2.58 1.49 5.62
C GLY A 47 1.55 1.69 4.53
N ALA A 48 0.28 1.78 4.93
CA ALA A 48 -0.78 2.11 4.01
C ALA A 48 -1.73 3.15 4.59
N LEU A 49 -2.04 4.17 3.81
CA LEU A 49 -3.12 5.12 4.07
C LEU A 49 -4.40 4.57 3.43
N TYR A 50 -5.53 4.67 4.10
CA TYR A 50 -6.81 4.24 3.52
C TYR A 50 -7.92 5.24 3.79
N GLU A 51 -8.90 5.22 2.89
CA GLU A 51 -10.15 5.95 3.01
C GLU A 51 -11.29 4.97 2.71
N LEU A 52 -12.28 4.97 3.60
CA LEU A 52 -13.50 4.18 3.48
C LEU A 52 -14.63 5.00 2.88
N THR A 53 -15.63 4.33 2.35
CA THR A 53 -16.82 4.97 1.73
C THR A 53 -17.65 5.82 2.68
N ASP A 54 -17.53 5.62 4.00
CA ASP A 54 -18.18 6.48 5.01
C ASP A 54 -17.35 7.74 5.35
N GLY A 55 -16.20 7.91 4.68
CA GLY A 55 -15.27 9.01 4.89
C GLY A 55 -14.27 8.79 6.01
N ALA A 56 -14.30 7.66 6.72
CA ALA A 56 -13.27 7.33 7.69
C ALA A 56 -11.92 7.15 6.98
N SER A 57 -10.87 7.76 7.52
CA SER A 57 -9.52 7.64 6.97
C SER A 57 -8.50 7.48 8.10
N SER A 58 -7.49 6.63 7.88
CA SER A 58 -6.39 6.46 8.81
C SER A 58 -5.23 5.74 8.11
N ILE A 59 -4.30 5.21 8.90
CA ILE A 59 -3.17 4.43 8.42
C ILE A 59 -3.18 3.04 9.05
N VAL A 60 -2.58 2.08 8.36
CA VAL A 60 -2.02 0.87 8.96
C VAL A 60 -0.50 0.92 8.78
N GLN A 61 0.25 0.82 9.87
CA GLN A 61 1.70 0.85 9.87
C GLN A 61 2.22 0.10 11.09
N ARG A 62 2.87 -1.04 10.86
CA ARG A 62 3.34 -1.93 11.94
C ARG A 62 4.29 -1.24 12.91
N THR A 63 5.18 -0.37 12.43
CA THR A 63 6.16 0.34 13.28
C THR A 63 5.53 1.35 14.24
N THR A 64 4.27 1.76 14.02
CA THR A 64 3.51 2.60 14.98
C THR A 64 2.62 1.80 15.93
N GLY A 65 2.52 0.47 15.74
CA GLY A 65 1.56 -0.37 16.45
C GLY A 65 0.14 -0.38 15.86
N LEU A 66 -0.17 0.48 14.87
CA LEU A 66 -1.43 0.48 14.15
C LEU A 66 -1.45 -0.62 13.08
N VAL A 67 -1.58 -1.87 13.52
CA VAL A 67 -1.48 -3.07 12.66
C VAL A 67 -2.78 -3.44 11.95
N ALA A 68 -3.90 -2.78 12.24
CA ALA A 68 -5.19 -3.13 11.67
C ALA A 68 -6.10 -1.90 11.51
N GLY A 69 -6.86 -1.87 10.41
CA GLY A 69 -7.81 -0.80 10.08
C GLY A 69 -9.17 -1.38 9.67
N PRO A 70 -10.29 -0.74 10.04
CA PRO A 70 -10.41 0.44 10.90
C PRO A 70 -10.04 0.17 12.36
N PRO A 71 -9.62 1.18 13.15
CA PRO A 71 -9.25 0.98 14.55
C PRO A 71 -10.41 0.36 15.33
N ARG A 72 -10.08 -0.57 16.24
CA ARG A 72 -11.06 -1.28 17.09
C ARG A 72 -12.13 -2.10 16.33
N SER A 73 -11.95 -2.33 15.02
CA SER A 73 -12.82 -3.24 14.25
C SER A 73 -12.59 -4.70 14.65
N ARG A 74 -13.68 -5.47 14.81
CA ARG A 74 -13.62 -6.94 14.99
C ARG A 74 -13.34 -7.68 13.69
N SER A 75 -13.44 -7.00 12.56
CA SER A 75 -13.22 -7.56 11.23
C SER A 75 -12.45 -6.52 10.42
N PRO A 76 -11.13 -6.38 10.64
CA PRO A 76 -10.34 -5.37 9.94
C PRO A 76 -10.34 -5.65 8.43
N ILE A 77 -10.47 -4.59 7.63
CA ILE A 77 -10.33 -4.67 6.17
C ILE A 77 -8.86 -4.63 5.76
N LEU A 78 -8.01 -3.99 6.57
CA LEU A 78 -6.58 -3.86 6.33
C LEU A 78 -5.81 -4.40 7.54
N THR A 79 -4.78 -5.17 7.29
CA THR A 79 -3.80 -5.55 8.31
C THR A 79 -2.37 -5.35 7.81
N ALA A 80 -1.49 -4.89 8.69
CA ALA A 80 -0.07 -4.78 8.45
C ALA A 80 0.66 -5.85 9.28
N SER A 81 1.49 -6.65 8.63
CA SER A 81 2.22 -7.75 9.25
C SER A 81 3.63 -7.85 8.65
N ARG A 82 4.45 -8.68 9.29
CA ARG A 82 5.76 -9.06 8.76
C ARG A 82 5.96 -10.55 8.96
N GLU A 83 6.17 -11.27 7.86
CA GLU A 83 6.64 -12.65 7.88
C GLU A 83 8.13 -12.64 7.51
N GLU A 84 8.48 -13.12 6.31
CA GLU A 84 9.80 -12.89 5.71
C GLU A 84 9.98 -11.41 5.33
N PHE A 85 8.94 -10.83 4.73
CA PHE A 85 8.90 -9.45 4.26
C PHE A 85 7.78 -8.65 4.94
N GLU A 86 7.82 -7.33 4.80
CA GLU A 86 6.74 -6.45 5.25
C GLU A 86 5.54 -6.57 4.29
N GLN A 87 4.34 -6.67 4.87
CA GLN A 87 3.12 -7.00 4.14
C GLN A 87 1.93 -6.15 4.60
N ILE A 88 1.09 -5.77 3.64
CA ILE A 88 -0.26 -5.25 3.85
C ILE A 88 -1.25 -6.24 3.25
N HIS A 89 -2.24 -6.66 4.02
CA HIS A 89 -3.33 -7.52 3.54
C HIS A 89 -4.63 -6.72 3.49
N VAL A 90 -5.37 -6.89 2.40
CA VAL A 90 -6.71 -6.31 2.20
C VAL A 90 -7.73 -7.45 2.15
N ASP A 91 -8.71 -7.45 3.06
CA ASP A 91 -9.83 -8.40 3.06
C ASP A 91 -10.85 -8.01 1.98
N LEU A 92 -10.84 -8.75 0.87
CA LEU A 92 -11.68 -8.43 -0.29
C LEU A 92 -13.15 -8.74 -0.07
N ARG A 93 -13.51 -9.47 1.00
CA ARG A 93 -14.93 -9.66 1.38
C ARG A 93 -15.58 -8.34 1.80
N GLN A 94 -14.76 -7.38 2.23
CA GLN A 94 -15.19 -6.04 2.64
C GLN A 94 -14.84 -4.98 1.60
N THR A 95 -14.40 -5.37 0.40
CA THR A 95 -13.89 -4.47 -0.65
C THR A 95 -14.78 -3.23 -0.93
N ARG A 96 -16.10 -3.39 -0.84
CA ARG A 96 -17.07 -2.31 -1.10
C ARG A 96 -17.00 -1.16 -0.11
N THR A 97 -16.42 -1.35 1.08
CA THR A 97 -16.23 -0.28 2.05
C THR A 97 -14.93 0.48 1.84
N LEU A 98 -13.97 -0.09 1.11
CA LEU A 98 -12.71 0.57 0.76
C LEU A 98 -12.92 1.45 -0.48
N GLN A 99 -12.67 2.76 -0.33
CA GLN A 99 -12.71 3.71 -1.43
C GLN A 99 -11.36 3.81 -2.14
N ARG A 100 -10.29 3.99 -1.36
CA ARG A 100 -8.91 4.02 -1.87
C ARG A 100 -7.88 3.66 -0.80
N LEU A 101 -6.72 3.21 -1.26
CA LEU A 101 -5.57 2.84 -0.46
C LEU A 101 -4.29 3.38 -1.13
N LEU A 102 -3.34 3.87 -0.34
CA LEU A 102 -2.01 4.23 -0.81
C LEU A 102 -0.99 3.46 0.02
N VAL A 103 -0.14 2.68 -0.64
CA VAL A 103 0.99 2.00 -0.01
C VAL A 103 2.24 2.84 -0.19
N TYR A 104 2.98 3.06 0.90
CA TYR A 104 4.26 3.76 0.90
C TYR A 104 5.32 2.96 1.67
N ALA A 105 6.59 3.19 1.33
CA ALA A 105 7.74 2.60 2.00
C ALA A 105 8.63 3.68 2.64
N PHE A 106 9.33 3.32 3.71
CA PHE A 106 10.22 4.21 4.46
C PHE A 106 11.25 3.39 5.26
N SER A 107 12.30 4.03 5.77
CA SER A 107 13.22 3.40 6.74
C SER A 107 12.64 3.49 8.15
N ALA A 108 12.51 2.35 8.82
CA ALA A 108 12.01 2.31 10.20
C ALA A 108 12.90 3.10 11.20
N SER A 109 14.21 3.16 10.97
CA SER A 109 15.19 3.91 11.77
C SER A 109 15.47 5.32 11.25
N GLY A 110 14.90 5.70 10.09
CA GLY A 110 15.18 6.96 9.41
C GLY A 110 16.55 7.03 8.72
N ARG A 111 17.26 5.89 8.58
CA ARG A 111 18.52 5.81 7.83
C ARG A 111 18.23 5.73 6.33
N PRO A 112 19.11 6.25 5.46
CA PRO A 112 18.94 6.08 4.02
C PRO A 112 18.89 4.60 3.64
N LEU A 113 17.88 4.23 2.87
CA LEU A 113 17.74 2.88 2.32
C LEU A 113 18.57 2.75 1.04
N GLN A 114 19.13 1.56 0.84
CA GLN A 114 19.67 1.16 -0.45
C GLN A 114 18.53 0.59 -1.28
N TRP A 115 17.72 1.46 -1.88
CA TRP A 115 16.48 1.06 -2.56
C TRP A 115 16.74 -0.06 -3.58
N GLY A 116 15.99 -1.15 -3.43
CA GLY A 116 16.09 -2.33 -4.26
C GLY A 116 14.97 -3.32 -3.93
N GLY A 117 14.68 -4.22 -4.86
CA GLY A 117 13.66 -5.25 -4.71
C GLY A 117 12.39 -4.93 -5.49
N THR A 118 11.24 -5.45 -5.02
CA THR A 118 9.98 -5.36 -5.75
C THR A 118 8.80 -5.34 -4.78
N LEU A 119 7.89 -4.39 -4.95
CA LEU A 119 6.57 -4.47 -4.34
C LEU A 119 5.73 -5.44 -5.17
N VAL A 120 5.27 -6.52 -4.53
CA VAL A 120 4.48 -7.57 -5.17
C VAL A 120 3.07 -7.54 -4.62
N THR A 121 2.10 -7.27 -5.48
CA THR A 121 0.68 -7.40 -5.16
C THR A 121 0.13 -8.70 -5.72
N ARG A 122 -0.44 -9.55 -4.87
CA ARG A 122 -1.00 -10.86 -5.24
C ARG A 122 -2.50 -10.91 -4.92
N THR A 123 -3.26 -11.45 -5.86
CA THR A 123 -4.69 -11.76 -5.66
C THR A 123 -4.86 -13.20 -5.19
N PHE A 124 -5.98 -13.52 -4.53
CA PHE A 124 -6.34 -14.91 -4.19
C PHE A 124 -6.31 -15.86 -5.40
N GLY A 125 -6.70 -15.38 -6.59
CA GLY A 125 -6.67 -16.14 -7.83
C GLY A 125 -5.28 -16.34 -8.45
N GLY A 126 -4.21 -15.89 -7.79
CA GLY A 126 -2.82 -16.05 -8.21
C GLY A 126 -2.33 -15.02 -9.24
N ALA A 127 -3.11 -13.99 -9.55
CA ALA A 127 -2.63 -12.89 -10.39
C ALA A 127 -1.62 -12.04 -9.60
N ARG A 128 -0.58 -11.55 -10.29
CA ARG A 128 0.59 -10.88 -9.70
C ARG A 128 0.88 -9.55 -10.41
N VAL A 129 0.94 -8.48 -9.64
CA VAL A 129 1.37 -7.14 -10.09
C VAL A 129 2.67 -6.81 -9.39
N GLU A 130 3.66 -6.34 -10.14
CA GLU A 130 5.00 -6.03 -9.64
C GLU A 130 5.33 -4.57 -9.88
N LEU A 131 5.97 -3.93 -8.91
CA LEU A 131 6.53 -2.60 -9.01
C LEU A 131 7.99 -2.65 -8.53
N PRO A 132 8.98 -2.41 -9.40
CA PRO A 132 10.37 -2.34 -8.99
C PRO A 132 10.59 -1.23 -7.95
N LEU A 133 11.36 -1.54 -6.91
CA LEU A 133 11.73 -0.58 -5.87
C LEU A 133 13.12 -0.03 -6.18
N ASP A 134 13.23 0.85 -7.18
CA ASP A 134 14.50 1.49 -7.58
C ASP A 134 14.32 3.00 -7.62
N PHE A 135 14.68 3.65 -6.51
CA PHE A 135 14.46 5.09 -6.31
C PHE A 135 15.76 5.87 -6.04
N GLY A 136 16.93 5.24 -6.26
CA GLY A 136 18.22 5.87 -5.97
C GLY A 136 18.42 6.16 -4.47
N GLY A 137 19.12 7.24 -4.12
CA GLY A 137 19.33 7.64 -2.73
C GLY A 137 18.24 8.59 -2.22
N HIS A 138 17.33 8.11 -1.37
CA HIS A 138 16.29 8.93 -0.74
C HIS A 138 16.12 8.59 0.75
N HIS A 139 15.93 9.62 1.57
CA HIS A 139 15.83 9.51 3.04
C HIS A 139 14.39 9.50 3.57
N GLY A 140 13.43 10.01 2.78
CA GLY A 140 12.04 10.10 3.19
C GLY A 140 11.21 8.89 2.75
N PRO A 141 9.90 8.91 3.04
CA PRO A 141 8.97 7.97 2.47
C PRO A 141 8.91 8.07 0.94
N VAL A 142 8.58 6.96 0.30
CA VAL A 142 8.24 6.89 -1.13
C VAL A 142 6.83 6.33 -1.26
N ALA A 143 5.95 7.06 -1.94
CA ALA A 143 4.63 6.56 -2.31
C ALA A 143 4.80 5.54 -3.43
N LEU A 144 4.41 4.29 -3.19
CA LEU A 144 4.70 3.19 -4.10
C LEU A 144 3.54 2.93 -5.04
N MET A 145 2.34 2.72 -4.47
CA MET A 145 1.18 2.27 -5.22
C MET A 145 -0.11 2.82 -4.64
N SER A 146 -0.91 3.45 -5.49
CA SER A 146 -2.31 3.74 -5.21
C SER A 146 -3.21 2.59 -5.68
N LEU A 147 -4.27 2.33 -4.93
CA LEU A 147 -5.36 1.45 -5.29
C LEU A 147 -6.66 2.22 -5.16
N TYR A 148 -7.45 2.25 -6.23
CA TYR A 148 -8.77 2.85 -6.27
C TYR A 148 -9.83 1.78 -6.50
N ASN A 149 -10.93 1.86 -5.76
CA ASN A 149 -12.10 1.04 -6.01
C ASN A 149 -13.07 1.76 -6.95
N ILE A 150 -13.17 1.29 -8.19
CA ILE A 150 -14.04 1.85 -9.22
C ILE A 150 -15.09 0.80 -9.57
N ASP A 151 -16.33 0.98 -9.10
CA ASP A 151 -17.45 0.07 -9.35
C ASP A 151 -17.16 -1.42 -9.06
N GLY A 152 -16.40 -1.66 -7.98
CA GLY A 152 -15.99 -2.98 -7.52
C GLY A 152 -14.79 -3.57 -8.26
N GLU A 153 -14.14 -2.80 -9.14
CA GLU A 153 -12.87 -3.14 -9.77
C GLU A 153 -11.75 -2.34 -9.11
N PHE A 154 -10.65 -3.01 -8.79
CA PHE A 154 -9.47 -2.34 -8.24
C PHE A 154 -8.55 -1.88 -9.36
N VAL A 155 -8.24 -0.60 -9.36
CA VAL A 155 -7.28 0.02 -10.25
C VAL A 155 -6.01 0.30 -9.46
N LEU A 156 -4.92 -0.39 -9.80
CA LEU A 156 -3.62 -0.27 -9.14
C LEU A 156 -2.73 0.62 -9.99
N ARG A 157 -2.18 1.67 -9.41
CA ARG A 157 -1.33 2.66 -10.06
C ARG A 157 0.01 2.77 -9.34
N ALA A 158 1.10 2.62 -10.08
CA ALA A 158 2.44 2.98 -9.65
C ALA A 158 2.56 4.49 -9.50
N GLU A 159 3.09 4.96 -8.36
CA GLU A 159 3.30 6.39 -8.10
C GLU A 159 4.80 6.74 -8.13
N GLY A 160 5.62 6.04 -7.34
CA GLY A 160 7.07 6.26 -7.27
C GLY A 160 7.50 7.64 -6.75
N GLU A 161 6.60 8.35 -6.07
CA GLU A 161 6.85 9.72 -5.63
C GLU A 161 7.68 9.74 -4.35
N GLN A 162 8.85 10.39 -4.40
CA GLN A 162 9.73 10.60 -3.25
C GLN A 162 9.25 11.79 -2.44
N VAL A 163 8.72 11.53 -1.25
CA VAL A 163 8.15 12.57 -0.39
C VAL A 163 9.19 12.99 0.65
N ALA A 164 9.37 14.30 0.80
CA ALA A 164 10.16 14.86 1.91
C ALA A 164 9.31 14.84 3.19
N GLY A 165 9.88 14.33 4.29
CA GLY A 165 9.21 14.32 5.60
C GLY A 165 8.81 12.92 6.06
N ALA A 166 7.56 12.73 6.45
CA ALA A 166 7.05 11.54 7.13
C ALA A 166 5.69 11.07 6.58
N ALA A 167 5.04 10.10 7.23
CA ALA A 167 3.74 9.58 6.82
C ALA A 167 2.66 10.66 6.68
N ARG A 168 2.68 11.69 7.53
CA ARG A 168 1.79 12.86 7.42
C ARG A 168 1.95 13.61 6.10
N ASP A 169 3.17 13.74 5.62
CA ASP A 169 3.48 14.47 4.40
C ASP A 169 3.04 13.66 3.17
N VAL A 170 3.22 12.33 3.20
CA VAL A 170 2.64 11.43 2.19
C VAL A 170 1.12 11.57 2.15
N SER A 171 0.47 11.59 3.31
CA SER A 171 -0.98 11.77 3.42
C SER A 171 -1.45 13.05 2.74
N ARG A 172 -0.76 14.16 2.95
CA ARG A 172 -1.09 15.45 2.33
C ARG A 172 -0.85 15.46 0.83
N SER A 173 0.28 14.92 0.37
CA SER A 173 0.59 14.86 -1.07
C SER A 173 -0.46 14.08 -1.87
N PHE A 174 -1.08 13.07 -1.26
CA PHE A 174 -2.09 12.22 -1.90
C PHE A 174 -3.54 12.55 -1.48
N GLY A 175 -3.76 13.67 -0.80
CA GLY A 175 -5.09 14.19 -0.46
C GLY A 175 -5.85 13.38 0.60
N TYR A 176 -5.14 12.68 1.50
CA TYR A 176 -5.71 12.04 2.69
C TYR A 176 -5.85 13.05 3.84
N ASP A 177 -6.58 14.15 3.61
CA ASP A 177 -6.60 15.33 4.50
C ASP A 177 -7.45 15.15 5.76
N ARG A 178 -8.22 14.06 5.83
CA ARG A 178 -9.15 13.77 6.95
C ARG A 178 -8.47 13.03 8.11
N ILE A 179 -7.20 12.66 7.95
CA ILE A 179 -6.43 12.01 9.00
C ILE A 179 -5.98 13.07 10.01
N THR A 180 -6.33 12.88 11.27
CA THR A 180 -5.82 13.71 12.37
C THR A 180 -4.53 13.09 12.91
N TRP A 181 -3.52 13.91 13.17
CA TRP A 181 -2.16 13.47 13.49
C TRP A 181 -1.76 13.87 14.91
N ALA A 182 -1.27 12.92 15.70
CA ALA A 182 -0.64 13.16 17.00
C ALA A 182 0.79 13.70 16.81
N ASP A 183 1.52 13.14 15.84
CA ASP A 183 2.83 13.60 15.40
C ASP A 183 3.01 13.36 13.87
N HIS A 184 4.23 13.43 13.36
CA HIS A 184 4.51 13.28 11.93
C HIS A 184 4.30 11.85 11.37
N TRP A 185 4.20 10.83 12.23
CA TRP A 185 4.08 9.42 11.89
C TRP A 185 2.80 8.77 12.41
N MET A 186 2.26 9.26 13.52
CA MET A 186 1.17 8.62 14.25
C MET A 186 -0.14 9.40 14.12
N PRO A 187 -1.21 8.81 13.56
CA PRO A 187 -2.53 9.40 13.59
C PRO A 187 -3.20 9.23 14.96
N VAL A 188 -4.23 10.04 15.22
CA VAL A 188 -5.14 9.89 16.35
C VAL A 188 -6.25 8.89 15.99
N VAL A 189 -6.54 7.92 16.87
CA VAL A 189 -7.50 6.80 16.64
C VAL A 189 -8.53 6.58 17.76
#